data_AF-A0A964QHT7-F1
#
_entry.id   AF-A0A964QHT7-F1
#
_cell.length_a   1.000
_cell.length_b   1.000
_cell.length_c   1.000
_cell.angle_alpha   90.00
_cell.angle_beta   90.00
_cell.angle_gamma   90.00
#
_symmetry.space_group_name_H-M   'P 1'
#
loop_
_entity.id
_entity.type
_entity.pdbx_description
1 polymer ?
#
loop_
_entity_poly.entity_id
_entity_poly.type
_entity_poly.pdbx_seq_one_letter_code
_entity_poly.pdbx_strand_id
1 'polypeptide(L)'
;MLNSIGPMEILVIFLLILLLFGAKRIPEMAQGMGKGIKEFKKAMKDVHDEIDVSATTPRSPNTVTPAPPANQVQAAAPVAQPTVEKKEIPGTPAT
;
A
#
# COMPACT_ATOMS: atom_id res chain seq x y z
N MET A 1 19.90 9.21 -15.09
CA MET A 1 19.70 9.01 -16.55
C MET A 1 18.88 7.75 -16.88
N LEU A 2 17.96 7.28 -16.02
CA LEU A 2 17.23 6.01 -16.23
C LEU A 2 15.79 6.00 -15.66
N ASN A 3 15.19 7.14 -15.31
CA ASN A 3 14.07 7.15 -14.36
C ASN A 3 12.83 7.94 -14.79
N SER A 4 12.44 7.90 -16.05
CA SER A 4 11.14 8.46 -16.45
C SER A 4 10.60 7.83 -17.73
N ILE A 5 10.39 6.50 -17.76
CA ILE A 5 9.31 6.00 -18.63
C ILE A 5 8.03 6.53 -18.01
N GLY A 6 7.64 7.72 -18.49
CA GLY A 6 6.52 8.45 -17.98
C GLY A 6 5.21 7.81 -18.45
N PRO A 7 4.09 8.18 -17.82
CA PRO A 7 2.77 7.79 -18.29
C PRO A 7 2.54 8.18 -19.76
N MET A 8 3.21 9.22 -20.26
CA MET A 8 3.16 9.63 -21.67
C MET A 8 3.80 8.60 -22.62
N GLU A 9 4.97 8.04 -22.29
CA GLU A 9 5.62 7.01 -23.12
C GLU A 9 4.73 5.76 -23.22
N ILE A 10 4.19 5.35 -22.06
CA ILE A 10 3.28 4.19 -21.96
C ILE A 10 2.02 4.43 -22.78
N LEU A 11 1.46 5.65 -22.76
CA LEU A 11 0.29 6.01 -23.56
C LEU A 11 0.58 5.90 -25.06
N VAL A 12 1.75 6.35 -25.53
CA VAL A 12 2.15 6.27 -26.95
C VAL A 12 2.30 4.81 -27.38
N ILE A 13 3.00 3.99 -26.59
CA ILE A 13 3.17 2.55 -26.88
C ILE A 13 1.81 1.85 -26.87
N PHE A 14 0.95 2.16 -25.89
CA PHE A 14 -0.41 1.62 -25.82
C PHE A 14 -1.21 1.99 -27.06
N LEU A 15 -1.10 3.24 -27.55
CA LEU A 15 -1.78 3.68 -28.76
C LEU A 15 -1.29 2.92 -30.00
N LEU A 16 0.01 2.64 -30.12
CA LEU A 16 0.54 1.78 -31.19
C LEU A 16 -0.04 0.36 -31.13
N ILE A 17 -0.06 -0.25 -29.94
CA ILE A 17 -0.62 -1.60 -29.73
C ILE A 17 -2.12 -1.59 -30.07
N LEU A 18 -2.86 -0.56 -29.66
CA LEU A 18 -4.27 -0.39 -30.00
C LEU A 18 -4.50 -0.22 -31.50
N LEU A 19 -3.54 0.33 -32.25
CA LEU A 19 -3.64 0.44 -33.70
C LEU A 19 -3.40 -0.91 -34.40
N LEU A 20 -2.45 -1.71 -33.89
CA LEU A 20 -2.15 -3.04 -34.44
C LEU A 20 -3.22 -4.07 -34.11
N PHE A 21 -3.67 -4.12 -32.85
CA PHE A 21 -4.63 -5.11 -32.36
C PHE A 21 -6.07 -4.58 -32.39
N GLY A 22 -6.28 -3.26 -32.38
CA GLY A 22 -7.60 -2.63 -32.29
C GLY A 22 -8.06 -2.41 -30.84
N ALA A 23 -8.79 -1.31 -30.60
CA ALA A 23 -9.34 -0.97 -29.28
C ALA A 23 -10.29 -2.02 -28.69
N LYS A 24 -10.85 -2.91 -29.52
CA LYS A 24 -11.79 -3.97 -29.10
C LYS A 24 -11.08 -5.25 -28.64
N ARG A 25 -9.87 -5.54 -29.13
CA ARG A 25 -9.17 -6.81 -28.84
C ARG A 25 -8.55 -6.89 -27.45
N ILE A 26 -7.97 -5.79 -26.96
CA ILE A 26 -7.40 -5.70 -25.61
C ILE A 26 -8.46 -6.01 -24.53
N PRO A 27 -9.63 -5.34 -24.48
CA PRO A 27 -10.64 -5.63 -23.48
C PRO A 27 -11.27 -7.01 -23.65
N GLU A 28 -11.44 -7.49 -24.89
CA GLU A 28 -11.96 -8.83 -25.19
C GLU A 28 -11.02 -9.93 -24.64
N MET A 29 -9.71 -9.83 -24.89
CA MET A 29 -8.71 -10.73 -24.31
C MET A 29 -8.63 -10.60 -22.79
N ALA A 30 -8.65 -9.38 -22.25
CA ALA A 30 -8.59 -9.14 -20.81
C ALA A 30 -9.81 -9.71 -20.08
N GLN A 31 -11.00 -9.64 -20.68
CA GLN A 31 -12.22 -10.22 -20.11
C GLN A 31 -12.14 -11.75 -20.04
N GLY A 32 -11.64 -12.42 -21.08
CA GLY A 32 -11.43 -13.86 -21.08
C GLY A 32 -10.39 -14.29 -20.05
N MET A 33 -9.21 -13.65 -20.08
CA MET A 33 -8.12 -13.93 -19.15
C MET A 33 -8.49 -13.61 -17.70
N GLY A 34 -9.21 -12.51 -17.46
CA GLY A 34 -9.62 -12.08 -16.13
C GLY A 34 -10.61 -13.04 -15.47
N LYS A 35 -11.53 -13.64 -16.25
CA LYS A 35 -12.41 -14.70 -15.75
C LYS A 35 -11.61 -15.94 -15.35
N GLY A 36 -10.69 -16.39 -16.20
CA GLY A 36 -9.81 -17.54 -15.92
C GLY A 36 -8.95 -17.33 -14.67
N ILE A 37 -8.30 -16.16 -14.54
CA ILE A 37 -7.50 -15.83 -13.35
C ILE A 37 -8.38 -15.76 -12.09
N LYS A 38 -9.60 -15.23 -12.19
CA LYS A 38 -10.54 -15.14 -11.07
C LYS A 38 -10.98 -16.52 -10.58
N GLU A 39 -11.35 -17.41 -11.50
CA GLU A 39 -11.75 -18.78 -11.17
C GLU A 39 -10.56 -19.59 -10.65
N PHE A 40 -9.37 -19.44 -11.25
CA PHE A 40 -8.14 -20.05 -10.76
C PHE A 40 -7.83 -19.60 -9.33
N LYS A 41 -7.86 -18.30 -9.06
CA LYS A 41 -7.62 -17.76 -7.71
C LYS A 41 -8.66 -18.24 -6.70
N LYS A 42 -9.92 -18.40 -7.11
CA LYS A 42 -10.99 -18.95 -6.28
C LYS A 42 -10.71 -20.41 -5.92
N ALA A 43 -10.39 -21.24 -6.92
CA ALA A 43 -10.07 -22.65 -6.71
C ALA A 43 -8.82 -22.85 -5.85
N MET A 44 -7.77 -22.06 -6.07
CA MET A 44 -6.56 -22.09 -5.23
C MET A 44 -6.84 -21.69 -3.78
N LYS A 45 -7.75 -20.75 -3.55
CA LYS A 45 -8.14 -20.34 -2.20
C LYS A 45 -8.97 -21.41 -1.49
N ASP A 46 -9.87 -22.07 -2.22
CA ASP A 46 -10.70 -23.17 -1.71
C ASP A 46 -9.82 -24.36 -1.29
N VAL A 47 -8.85 -24.73 -2.14
CA VAL A 47 -7.87 -25.78 -1.83
C VAL A 47 -7.01 -25.41 -0.62
N HIS A 48 -6.56 -24.16 -0.52
CA HIS A 48 -5.79 -23.70 0.64
C HIS A 48 -6.64 -23.73 1.93
N ASP A 49 -7.90 -23.29 1.86
CA ASP A 49 -8.83 -23.30 2.99
C ASP A 49 -9.15 -24.76 3.42
N GLU A 50 -9.31 -25.72 2.50
CA GLU A 50 -9.50 -27.15 2.84
C GLU A 50 -8.26 -27.81 3.48
N ILE A 51 -7.06 -27.44 3.03
CA ILE A 51 -5.81 -27.95 3.59
C ILE A 51 -5.56 -27.36 4.99
N ASP A 52 -5.91 -26.09 5.22
CA ASP A 52 -5.79 -25.43 6.54
C ASP A 52 -6.84 -25.98 7.55
N VAL A 53 -8.06 -26.31 7.08
CA VAL A 53 -9.13 -26.86 7.93
C VAL A 53 -8.83 -28.28 8.43
N SER A 54 -7.94 -29.02 7.77
CA SER A 54 -7.46 -30.32 8.27
C SER A 54 -6.50 -30.19 9.47
N ALA A 55 -6.11 -28.97 9.86
CA ALA A 55 -5.31 -28.68 11.04
C ALA A 55 -5.98 -27.63 11.96
N THR A 56 -7.12 -27.98 12.57
CA THR A 56 -7.62 -27.41 13.84
C THR A 56 -7.96 -25.90 13.87
N THR A 57 -9.28 -25.61 13.99
CA THR A 57 -9.94 -24.43 14.62
C THR A 57 -10.66 -23.45 13.66
N PRO A 58 -11.97 -23.18 13.86
CA PRO A 58 -12.72 -22.20 13.07
C PRO A 58 -12.31 -20.76 13.44
N ARG A 59 -11.72 -20.02 12.49
CA ARG A 59 -11.49 -18.57 12.65
C ARG A 59 -12.59 -17.78 11.93
N SER A 60 -13.39 -17.11 12.75
CA SER A 60 -14.35 -16.07 12.36
C SER A 60 -13.62 -14.91 11.66
N PRO A 61 -14.09 -14.39 10.51
CA PRO A 61 -13.49 -13.24 9.85
C PRO A 61 -13.95 -11.96 10.57
N ASN A 62 -13.14 -11.49 11.53
CA ASN A 62 -13.26 -10.12 12.01
C ASN A 62 -12.96 -9.17 10.85
N THR A 63 -14.03 -8.58 10.33
CA THR A 63 -13.98 -7.39 9.49
C THR A 63 -13.43 -6.27 10.36
N VAL A 64 -12.19 -5.86 10.13
CA VAL A 64 -11.61 -4.68 10.77
C VAL A 64 -12.27 -3.46 10.15
N THR A 65 -13.43 -3.08 10.69
CA THR A 65 -13.96 -1.72 10.56
C THR A 65 -13.14 -0.85 11.52
N PRO A 66 -12.36 0.12 11.04
CA PRO A 66 -11.72 1.10 11.92
C PRO A 66 -12.81 1.90 12.65
N ALA A 67 -12.79 1.89 13.97
CA ALA A 67 -13.67 2.69 14.80
C ALA A 67 -13.38 4.21 14.62
N PRO A 68 -14.39 5.10 14.71
CA PRO A 68 -14.22 6.54 14.60
C PRO A 68 -13.34 7.10 15.74
N PRO A 69 -12.56 8.18 15.52
CA PRO A 69 -11.73 8.77 16.57
C PRO A 69 -12.59 9.55 17.57
N ALA A 70 -12.76 9.01 18.77
CA ALA A 70 -13.32 9.73 19.91
C ALA A 70 -12.20 10.48 20.66
N ASN A 71 -12.31 11.80 20.67
CA ASN A 71 -11.54 12.75 21.48
C ASN A 71 -11.17 12.21 22.88
N GLN A 72 -9.87 12.11 23.16
CA GLN A 72 -9.36 12.18 24.54
C GLN A 72 -8.75 13.55 24.76
N VAL A 73 -9.59 14.45 25.27
CA VAL A 73 -9.15 15.65 25.99
C VAL A 73 -8.64 15.17 27.35
N GLN A 74 -7.34 15.28 27.61
CA GLN A 74 -6.83 15.28 28.99
C GLN A 74 -5.73 16.35 29.11
N ALA A 75 -6.17 17.55 29.47
CA ALA A 75 -5.34 18.59 30.04
C ALA A 75 -5.17 18.32 31.55
N ALA A 76 -3.93 18.19 32.03
CA ALA A 76 -3.54 18.47 33.42
C ALA A 76 -2.00 18.48 33.58
N ALA A 77 -1.40 19.65 33.34
CA ALA A 77 -0.31 20.31 34.11
C ALA A 77 1.08 19.63 34.33
N PRO A 78 2.12 20.44 34.62
CA PRO A 78 3.47 20.30 34.10
C PRO A 78 4.43 19.59 35.07
N VAL A 79 5.40 18.84 34.54
CA VAL A 79 6.54 18.38 35.33
C VAL A 79 7.82 18.60 34.54
N ALA A 80 8.71 19.35 35.18
CA ALA A 80 10.00 19.81 34.70
C ALA A 80 10.88 18.70 34.14
N GLN A 81 11.53 18.98 33.01
CA GLN A 81 12.80 18.36 32.66
C GLN A 81 13.88 19.43 32.67
N PRO A 82 14.82 19.40 33.62
CA PRO A 82 16.08 20.12 33.50
C PRO A 82 16.98 19.35 32.53
N THR A 83 17.69 20.06 31.66
CA THR A 83 19.08 19.81 31.24
C THR A 83 19.31 20.62 29.98
N VAL A 84 19.73 21.87 30.21
CA VAL A 84 20.43 22.67 29.22
C VAL A 84 21.82 22.07 29.10
N GLU A 85 22.08 21.33 28.03
CA GLU A 85 23.44 20.99 27.63
C GLU A 85 23.50 20.95 26.11
N LYS A 86 24.14 21.96 25.50
CA LYS A 86 25.17 21.81 24.47
C LYS A 86 25.59 23.17 23.90
N LYS A 87 26.79 23.59 24.32
CA LYS A 87 27.91 24.00 23.46
C LYS A 87 27.77 25.30 22.66
N GLU A 88 28.42 26.36 23.14
CA GLU A 88 29.40 27.11 22.32
C GLU A 88 30.31 27.99 23.19
N ILE A 89 31.62 27.73 23.11
CA ILE A 89 32.75 28.62 23.43
C ILE A 89 33.57 28.52 22.12
N PRO A 90 34.03 29.59 21.45
CA PRO A 90 35.01 30.50 22.05
C PRO A 90 34.97 31.97 21.59
N GLY A 91 35.45 32.86 22.45
CA GLY A 91 35.66 34.26 22.11
C GLY A 91 36.25 35.04 23.27
N THR A 92 37.48 34.74 23.65
CA THR A 92 38.39 35.69 24.31
C THR A 92 39.26 36.34 23.21
N PRO A 93 40.07 37.38 23.46
CA PRO A 93 40.07 38.43 24.51
C PRO A 93 40.29 39.86 23.93
N ALA A 94 40.39 40.87 24.80
CA ALA A 94 41.04 42.20 24.59
C ALA A 94 40.35 43.14 23.58
N THR A 95 40.07 44.41 23.87
CA THR A 95 40.77 45.47 24.61
C THR A 95 39.73 46.47 25.12
#